data_AF-A0A3C0G7I8-F1
#
_entry.id   AF-A0A3C0G7I8-F1
#
_cell.length_a   1.000
_cell.length_b   1.000
_cell.length_c   1.000
_cell.angle_alpha   90.00
_cell.angle_beta   90.00
_cell.angle_gamma   90.00
#
_symmetry.space_group_name_H-M   'P 1'
#
loop_
_entity.id
_entity.type
_entity.pdbx_description
1 polymer ?
#
loop_
_entity_poly.entity_id
_entity_poly.type
_entity_poly.pdbx_seq_one_letter_code
_entity_poly.pdbx_strand_id
1 'polypeptide(L)'
;MTVTGSAPLEKTIIKYRVKATLSMDQVYYADTRVENLDQLRKQYYQELKALNIDTSKFQEKEMEYFSLGYQRDGTILYYETDSKELAMKLLKTNLLGVQLQFQVKQNVSPENNKIALNAALENAKAYAMELCKTINTELGNIHAISSNANYNDDWTSYYADYQEQLTVNVVYSMN
;
A
#
# COMPACT_ATOMS: atom_id res chain seq x y z
N MET A 1 -16.88 -25.69 15.00
CA MET A 1 -15.71 -25.66 14.11
C MET A 1 -15.55 -24.27 13.54
N THR A 2 -14.34 -23.72 13.53
CA THR A 2 -14.05 -22.42 12.93
C THR A 2 -13.14 -22.62 11.73
N VAL A 3 -13.52 -22.05 10.59
CA VAL A 3 -12.73 -22.09 9.36
C VAL A 3 -12.54 -20.69 8.81
N THR A 4 -11.42 -20.48 8.14
CA THR A 4 -11.16 -19.26 7.38
C THR A 4 -11.25 -19.60 5.90
N GLY A 5 -12.09 -18.87 5.18
CA GLY A 5 -12.07 -18.87 3.71
C GLY A 5 -11.44 -17.59 3.20
N SER A 6 -10.77 -17.67 2.06
CA SER A 6 -10.22 -16.51 1.39
C SER A 6 -10.49 -16.50 -0.10
N ALA A 7 -10.54 -15.30 -0.66
CA ALA A 7 -10.64 -15.09 -2.09
C ALA A 7 -9.86 -13.84 -2.50
N PRO A 8 -9.32 -13.79 -3.74
CA PRO A 8 -8.73 -12.58 -4.28
C PRO A 8 -9.70 -11.40 -4.23
N LEU A 9 -9.18 -10.22 -3.85
CA LEU A 9 -9.93 -8.98 -3.83
C LEU A 9 -9.42 -8.03 -4.90
N GLU A 10 -10.21 -7.87 -5.96
CA GLU A 10 -9.86 -6.95 -7.04
C GLU A 10 -10.07 -5.49 -6.64
N LYS A 11 -9.00 -4.70 -6.75
CA LYS A 11 -8.96 -3.27 -6.48
C LYS A 11 -8.58 -2.49 -7.73
N THR A 12 -9.22 -1.34 -7.92
CA THR A 12 -8.86 -0.39 -8.98
C THR A 12 -8.02 0.73 -8.39
N ILE A 13 -6.88 1.04 -9.00
CA ILE A 13 -6.09 2.22 -8.63
C ILE A 13 -6.84 3.47 -9.12
N ILE A 14 -7.11 4.39 -8.21
CA ILE A 14 -7.81 5.64 -8.50
C ILE A 14 -6.87 6.86 -8.46
N LYS A 15 -5.71 6.75 -7.79
CA LYS A 15 -4.74 7.84 -7.70
C LYS A 15 -3.33 7.30 -7.44
N TYR A 16 -2.32 8.07 -7.85
CA TYR A 16 -0.91 7.77 -7.63
C TYR A 16 -0.26 8.85 -6.77
N ARG A 17 0.69 8.45 -5.94
CA ARG A 17 1.54 9.35 -5.16
C ARG A 17 2.98 8.87 -5.19
N VAL A 18 3.90 9.80 -5.37
CA VAL A 18 5.32 9.58 -5.07
C VAL A 18 5.63 10.28 -3.75
N LYS A 19 6.07 9.48 -2.77
CA LYS A 19 6.63 9.97 -1.51
C LYS A 19 8.14 10.03 -1.68
N ALA A 20 8.69 11.25 -1.64
CA ALA A 20 10.13 11.48 -1.64
C ALA A 20 10.58 11.87 -0.24
N THR A 21 11.39 11.03 0.38
CA THR A 21 12.05 11.31 1.66
C THR A 21 13.44 11.87 1.35
N LEU A 22 13.65 13.14 1.67
CA LEU A 22 14.94 13.82 1.57
C LEU A 22 15.58 13.77 2.95
N SER A 23 16.74 13.13 3.07
CA SER A 23 17.41 12.92 4.36
C SER A 23 18.90 13.25 4.28
N MET A 24 19.35 14.16 5.16
CA MET A 24 20.77 14.48 5.28
C MET A 24 21.58 13.35 5.93
N ASP A 25 20.94 12.39 6.61
CA ASP A 25 21.61 11.20 7.16
C ASP A 25 22.34 10.40 6.09
N GLN A 26 21.73 10.22 4.92
CA GLN A 26 22.33 9.46 3.82
C GLN A 26 23.37 10.26 3.04
N VAL A 27 23.20 11.58 2.96
CA VAL A 27 24.11 12.50 2.26
C VAL A 27 25.41 12.67 3.03
N TYR A 28 25.33 12.82 4.35
CA TYR A 28 26.48 13.12 5.21
C TYR A 28 27.65 12.12 5.04
N TYR A 29 27.34 10.85 4.80
CA TYR A 29 28.35 9.81 4.60
C TYR A 29 28.76 9.60 3.13
N ALA A 30 28.01 10.13 2.16
CA ALA A 30 28.12 9.78 0.75
C ALA A 30 28.51 10.94 -0.18
N ASP A 31 28.14 12.19 0.15
CA ASP A 31 28.46 13.36 -0.66
C ASP A 31 28.67 14.61 0.21
N THR A 32 29.93 15.00 0.37
CA THR A 32 30.32 16.17 1.18
C THR A 32 30.04 17.51 0.48
N ARG A 33 29.56 17.51 -0.77
CA ARG A 33 29.23 18.74 -1.52
C ARG A 33 27.84 19.28 -1.22
N VAL A 34 27.00 18.51 -0.53
CA VAL A 34 25.67 18.91 -0.10
C VAL A 34 25.72 19.12 1.41
N GLU A 35 25.74 20.38 1.81
CA GLU A 35 26.00 20.80 3.20
C GLU A 35 24.72 20.84 4.04
N ASN A 36 23.55 21.04 3.41
CA ASN A 36 22.28 21.21 4.09
C ASN A 36 21.08 20.78 3.23
N LEU A 37 19.92 20.67 3.89
CA LEU A 37 18.67 20.24 3.29
C LEU A 37 18.20 21.13 2.13
N ASP A 38 18.43 22.45 2.22
CA ASP A 38 18.03 23.38 1.16
C ASP A 38 18.80 23.15 -0.15
N GLN A 39 20.09 22.82 -0.06
CA GLN A 39 20.90 22.43 -1.22
C GLN A 39 20.40 21.10 -1.80
N LEU A 40 20.14 20.09 -0.96
CA LEU A 40 19.58 18.81 -1.40
C LEU A 40 18.23 19.00 -2.12
N ARG A 41 17.33 19.81 -1.54
CA ARG A 41 16.01 20.12 -2.12
C ARG A 41 16.15 20.83 -3.47
N LYS A 42 17.06 21.79 -3.58
CA LYS A 42 17.34 22.50 -4.85
C LYS A 42 17.83 21.55 -5.93
N GLN A 43 18.78 20.68 -5.61
CA GLN A 43 19.29 19.67 -6.56
C GLN A 43 18.18 18.72 -6.99
N TYR A 44 17.38 18.22 -6.05
CA TYR A 44 16.23 17.35 -6.36
C TYR A 44 15.24 18.02 -7.31
N TYR A 45 14.86 19.28 -7.05
CA TYR A 45 13.97 20.03 -7.93
C TYR A 45 14.58 20.39 -9.29
N GLN A 46 15.91 20.52 -9.39
CA GLN A 46 16.59 20.70 -10.68
C GLN A 46 16.50 19.44 -11.55
N GLU A 47 16.79 18.26 -10.98
CA GLU A 47 16.63 16.95 -11.64
C GLU A 47 15.19 16.75 -12.14
N LEU A 48 14.22 17.08 -11.30
CA LEU A 48 12.80 17.00 -11.65
C LEU A 48 12.40 17.96 -12.79
N LYS A 49 12.92 19.19 -12.78
CA LYS A 49 12.67 20.15 -13.86
C LYS A 49 13.29 19.72 -15.19
N ALA A 50 14.47 19.10 -15.17
CA ALA A 50 15.07 18.50 -16.37
C ALA A 50 14.20 17.40 -16.97
N LEU A 51 13.37 16.75 -16.15
CA LEU A 51 12.35 15.79 -16.55
C LEU A 51 11.00 16.44 -16.90
N ASN A 52 10.90 17.76 -17.02
CA ASN A 52 9.65 18.49 -17.25
C ASN A 52 8.56 18.19 -16.20
N ILE A 53 8.97 17.99 -14.94
CA ILE A 53 8.04 17.75 -13.83
C ILE A 53 7.76 19.07 -13.11
N ASP A 54 6.48 19.35 -12.88
CA ASP A 54 6.03 20.57 -12.20
C ASP A 54 6.26 20.48 -10.69
N THR A 55 7.39 21.04 -10.24
CA THR A 55 7.78 21.00 -8.83
C THR A 55 6.85 21.78 -7.90
N SER A 56 5.94 22.61 -8.42
CA SER A 56 4.98 23.37 -7.59
C SER A 56 3.89 22.47 -6.98
N LYS A 57 3.71 21.25 -7.51
CA LYS A 57 2.72 20.29 -7.03
C LYS A 57 3.19 19.49 -5.81
N PHE A 58 4.45 19.61 -5.41
CA PHE A 58 4.93 18.94 -4.21
C PHE A 58 4.34 19.58 -2.96
N GLN A 59 3.80 18.74 -2.08
CA GLN A 59 3.42 19.13 -0.73
C GLN A 59 4.47 18.67 0.26
N GLU A 60 5.01 19.61 1.03
CA GLU A 60 5.96 19.31 2.09
C GLU A 60 5.25 18.83 3.36
N LYS A 61 5.80 17.79 3.99
CA LYS A 61 5.28 17.09 5.17
C LYS A 61 6.38 16.98 6.23
N GLU A 62 6.86 18.14 6.67
CA GLU A 62 7.97 18.25 7.62
C GLU A 62 7.71 17.45 8.92
N MET A 63 6.51 17.56 9.50
CA MET A 63 6.13 16.81 10.70
C MET A 63 6.16 15.29 10.53
N GLU A 64 5.92 14.80 9.32
CA GLU A 64 6.01 13.37 9.04
C GLU A 64 7.45 12.90 9.01
N TYR A 65 8.40 13.73 8.58
CA TYR A 65 9.82 13.38 8.67
C TYR A 65 10.28 13.34 10.12
N PHE A 66 9.90 14.35 10.92
CA PHE A 66 10.23 14.40 12.35
C PHE A 66 9.72 13.19 13.14
N SER A 67 8.57 12.63 12.77
CA SER A 67 8.03 11.44 13.45
C SER A 67 8.84 10.16 13.20
N LEU A 68 9.75 10.15 12.22
CA LEU A 68 10.61 9.00 11.93
C LEU A 68 11.83 8.91 12.85
N GLY A 69 12.10 9.93 13.67
CA GLY A 69 13.18 9.90 14.67
C GLY A 69 14.60 9.97 14.10
N TYR A 70 14.74 10.45 12.85
CA TYR A 70 16.05 10.70 12.25
C TYR A 70 16.82 11.79 13.00
N GLN A 71 18.15 11.68 13.01
CA GLN A 71 19.01 12.55 13.81
C GLN A 71 19.38 13.85 13.09
N ARG A 72 19.38 13.85 11.75
CA ARG A 72 19.70 15.03 10.95
C ARG A 72 18.45 15.57 10.23
N ASP A 73 18.63 16.78 9.69
CA ASP A 73 17.59 17.46 8.94
C ASP A 73 17.12 16.65 7.73
N GLY A 74 15.84 16.76 7.46
CA GLY A 74 15.22 16.18 6.29
C GLY A 74 13.76 16.59 6.16
N THR A 75 13.12 16.08 5.12
CA THR A 75 11.72 16.38 4.84
C THR A 75 11.08 15.28 4.02
N ILE A 76 9.75 15.24 4.00
CA ILE A 76 8.97 14.38 3.12
C ILE A 76 8.22 15.27 2.14
N LEU A 77 8.30 14.93 0.86
CA LEU A 77 7.58 15.59 -0.21
C LEU A 77 6.61 14.62 -0.86
N TYR A 78 5.37 15.03 -1.00
CA TYR A 78 4.32 14.29 -1.69
C TYR A 78 4.00 14.89 -3.04
N TYR A 79 4.05 14.06 -4.07
CA TYR A 79 3.54 14.39 -5.39
C TYR A 79 2.38 13.49 -5.75
N GLU A 80 1.18 14.03 -5.81
CA GLU A 80 -0.02 13.29 -6.21
C GLU A 80 -0.36 13.53 -7.68
N THR A 81 -0.81 12.49 -8.38
CA THR A 81 -1.21 12.56 -9.78
C THR A 81 -2.16 11.43 -10.17
N ASP A 82 -2.95 11.67 -11.22
CA ASP A 82 -3.79 10.65 -11.85
C ASP A 82 -3.04 9.92 -12.99
N SER A 83 -1.84 10.38 -13.36
CA SER A 83 -1.03 9.77 -14.43
C SER A 83 0.00 8.80 -13.86
N LYS A 84 -0.19 7.50 -14.16
CA LYS A 84 0.79 6.45 -13.86
C LYS A 84 2.16 6.76 -14.48
N GLU A 85 2.17 7.23 -15.73
CA GLU A 85 3.38 7.53 -16.46
C GLU A 85 4.19 8.65 -15.80
N LEU A 86 3.51 9.71 -15.36
CA LEU A 86 4.15 10.81 -14.64
C LEU A 86 4.74 10.35 -13.31
N ALA A 87 3.98 9.54 -12.56
CA ALA A 87 4.46 8.98 -11.30
C ALA A 87 5.65 8.02 -11.49
N MET A 88 5.65 7.22 -12.56
CA MET A 88 6.81 6.40 -12.92
C MET A 88 8.01 7.23 -13.36
N LYS A 89 7.80 8.36 -14.03
CA LYS A 89 8.87 9.28 -14.43
C LYS A 89 9.55 9.91 -13.21
N LEU A 90 8.76 10.29 -12.20
CA LEU A 90 9.25 10.77 -10.91
C LEU A 90 10.20 9.78 -10.22
N LEU A 91 9.87 8.48 -10.25
CA LEU A 91 10.70 7.44 -9.60
C LEU A 91 12.07 7.23 -10.25
N LYS A 92 12.31 7.77 -11.45
CA LYS A 92 13.59 7.64 -12.16
C LYS A 92 14.66 8.61 -11.66
N THR A 93 14.29 9.62 -10.86
CA THR A 93 15.29 10.52 -10.27
C THR A 93 16.08 9.76 -9.23
N ASN A 94 17.36 9.51 -9.51
CA ASN A 94 18.28 8.87 -8.58
C ASN A 94 19.24 9.92 -8.04
N LEU A 95 18.92 10.49 -6.89
CA LEU A 95 19.75 11.48 -6.21
C LEU A 95 20.13 10.95 -4.82
N LEU A 96 21.41 11.01 -4.48
CA LEU A 96 21.87 10.64 -3.14
C LEU A 96 21.15 11.48 -2.08
N GLY A 97 20.70 10.84 -1.00
CA GLY A 97 19.88 11.51 0.01
C GLY A 97 18.38 11.55 -0.28
N VAL A 98 17.94 11.04 -1.44
CA VAL A 98 16.53 10.96 -1.81
C VAL A 98 16.09 9.51 -1.90
N GLN A 99 15.18 9.11 -1.01
CA GLN A 99 14.49 7.84 -1.10
C GLN A 99 13.10 8.06 -1.68
N LEU A 100 12.76 7.31 -2.72
CA LEU A 100 11.46 7.40 -3.38
C LEU A 100 10.61 6.17 -3.09
N GLN A 101 9.34 6.40 -2.80
CA GLN A 101 8.34 5.36 -2.61
C GLN A 101 7.15 5.62 -3.53
N PHE A 102 6.74 4.59 -4.26
CA PHE A 102 5.54 4.61 -5.08
C PHE A 102 4.34 4.15 -4.25
N GLN A 103 3.32 4.99 -4.21
CA GLN A 103 2.11 4.76 -3.45
C GLN A 103 0.88 4.91 -4.35
N VAL A 104 -0.14 4.15 -4.03
CA VAL A 104 -1.42 4.16 -4.74
C VAL A 104 -2.56 4.36 -3.77
N LYS A 105 -3.60 5.03 -4.25
CA LYS A 105 -4.89 5.00 -3.62
C LYS A 105 -5.77 4.05 -4.42
N GLN A 106 -6.37 3.08 -3.74
CA GLN A 106 -7.11 1.99 -4.37
C GLN A 106 -8.55 1.95 -3.87
N ASN A 107 -9.45 1.52 -4.74
CA ASN A 107 -10.86 1.38 -4.43
C ASN A 107 -11.36 -0.01 -4.83
N VAL A 108 -12.03 -0.69 -3.90
CA VAL A 108 -12.85 -1.87 -4.15
C VAL A 108 -14.24 -1.41 -4.57
N SER A 109 -14.73 -1.85 -5.73
CA SER A 109 -16.12 -1.60 -6.14
C SER A 109 -17.09 -2.47 -5.31
N PRO A 110 -18.34 -2.04 -5.09
CA PRO A 110 -19.34 -2.87 -4.41
C PRO A 110 -19.54 -4.24 -5.06
N GLU A 111 -19.43 -4.31 -6.39
CA GLU A 111 -19.55 -5.54 -7.16
C GLU A 111 -18.37 -6.49 -6.90
N ASN A 112 -17.13 -5.99 -7.01
CA ASN A 112 -15.93 -6.80 -6.75
C ASN A 112 -15.91 -7.31 -5.30
N ASN A 113 -16.35 -6.48 -4.36
CA ASN A 113 -16.48 -6.88 -2.96
C ASN A 113 -17.48 -8.03 -2.79
N LYS A 114 -18.63 -7.97 -3.46
CA LYS A 114 -19.64 -9.03 -3.43
C LYS A 114 -19.13 -10.34 -4.04
N ILE A 115 -18.45 -10.26 -5.18
CA ILE A 115 -17.83 -11.41 -5.85
C ILE A 115 -16.82 -12.08 -4.91
N ALA A 116 -15.89 -11.31 -4.35
CA ALA A 116 -14.86 -11.82 -3.44
C ALA A 116 -15.47 -12.42 -2.15
N LEU A 117 -16.49 -11.77 -1.58
CA LEU A 117 -17.18 -12.27 -0.39
C LEU A 117 -17.84 -13.64 -0.63
N ASN A 118 -18.56 -13.78 -1.75
CA ASN A 118 -19.21 -15.04 -2.09
C ASN A 118 -18.18 -16.15 -2.29
N ALA A 119 -17.10 -15.87 -3.04
CA ALA A 119 -16.02 -16.83 -3.26
C ALA A 119 -15.32 -17.24 -1.95
N ALA A 120 -15.09 -16.30 -1.03
CA ALA A 120 -14.47 -16.60 0.26
C ALA A 120 -15.39 -17.46 1.15
N LEU A 121 -16.71 -17.22 1.12
CA LEU A 121 -17.69 -18.06 1.83
C LEU A 121 -17.79 -19.47 1.25
N GLU A 122 -17.75 -19.61 -0.08
CA GLU A 122 -17.71 -20.90 -0.75
C GLU A 122 -16.43 -21.67 -0.41
N ASN A 123 -15.28 -20.99 -0.41
CA ASN A 123 -14.00 -21.57 0.00
C ASN A 123 -14.02 -22.04 1.46
N ALA A 124 -14.53 -21.21 2.38
CA ALA A 124 -14.70 -21.58 3.79
C ALA A 124 -15.57 -22.84 3.95
N LYS A 125 -16.70 -22.89 3.23
CA LYS A 125 -17.61 -24.04 3.27
C LYS A 125 -16.95 -25.31 2.73
N ALA A 126 -16.24 -25.23 1.61
CA ALA A 126 -15.54 -26.37 1.03
C ALA A 126 -14.51 -26.95 2.00
N TYR A 127 -13.72 -26.07 2.64
CA TYR A 127 -12.73 -26.49 3.63
C TYR A 127 -13.38 -27.09 4.90
N ALA A 128 -14.48 -26.51 5.38
CA ALA A 128 -15.26 -27.07 6.48
C ALA A 128 -15.79 -28.48 6.17
N MET A 129 -16.31 -28.70 4.95
CA MET A 129 -16.77 -30.02 4.51
C MET A 129 -15.63 -31.05 4.47
N GLU A 130 -14.44 -30.65 4.01
CA GLU A 130 -13.27 -31.51 4.00
C GLU A 130 -12.83 -31.90 5.42
N LEU A 131 -12.77 -30.93 6.34
CA LEU A 131 -12.44 -31.18 7.74
C LEU A 131 -13.43 -32.15 8.39
N CYS A 132 -14.74 -31.94 8.18
CA CYS A 132 -15.78 -32.83 8.70
C CYS A 132 -15.62 -34.26 8.17
N LYS A 133 -15.35 -34.40 6.86
CA LYS A 133 -15.10 -35.71 6.23
C LYS A 133 -13.87 -36.41 6.83
N THR A 134 -12.79 -35.69 7.12
CA THR A 134 -11.57 -36.25 7.73
C THR A 134 -11.82 -36.83 9.13
N ILE A 135 -12.75 -36.25 9.90
CA ILE A 135 -13.09 -36.71 11.26
C ILE A 135 -14.39 -37.52 11.33
N ASN A 136 -14.95 -37.90 10.17
CA ASN A 136 -16.17 -38.70 10.04
C ASN A 136 -17.40 -38.11 10.78
N THR A 137 -17.61 -36.80 10.61
CA THR A 137 -18.78 -36.03 11.11
C THR A 137 -19.44 -35.31 9.94
N GLU A 138 -20.65 -34.78 10.13
CA GLU A 138 -21.35 -33.96 9.14
C GLU A 138 -21.20 -32.47 9.44
N LEU A 139 -21.21 -31.65 8.39
CA LEU A 139 -21.19 -30.19 8.53
C LEU A 139 -22.56 -29.69 8.96
N GLY A 140 -22.63 -28.98 10.09
CA GLY A 140 -23.86 -28.40 10.61
C GLY A 140 -24.13 -26.95 10.16
N ASN A 141 -25.00 -26.27 10.90
CA ASN A 141 -25.42 -24.90 10.60
C ASN A 141 -24.32 -23.86 10.88
N ILE A 142 -24.42 -22.69 10.24
CA ILE A 142 -23.57 -21.54 10.56
C ILE A 142 -24.07 -20.88 11.85
N HIS A 143 -23.15 -20.62 12.78
CA HIS A 143 -23.40 -19.88 14.02
C HIS A 143 -22.92 -18.43 13.97
N ALA A 144 -21.79 -18.18 13.29
CA ALA A 144 -21.21 -16.85 13.20
C ALA A 144 -20.45 -16.68 11.89
N ILE A 145 -20.47 -15.46 11.38
CA ILE A 145 -19.64 -15.01 10.27
C ILE A 145 -18.98 -13.71 10.70
N SER A 146 -17.69 -13.58 10.46
CA SER A 146 -16.96 -12.32 10.58
C SER A 146 -16.04 -12.16 9.38
N SER A 147 -15.77 -10.93 8.98
CA SER A 147 -14.80 -10.63 7.94
C SER A 147 -13.93 -9.47 8.38
N ASN A 148 -12.78 -9.35 7.73
CA ASN A 148 -11.99 -8.14 7.83
C ASN A 148 -12.80 -7.00 7.23
N ALA A 149 -12.52 -5.78 7.68
CA ALA A 149 -13.10 -4.62 7.03
C ALA A 149 -12.37 -4.33 5.72
N ASN A 150 -13.12 -4.20 4.63
CA ASN A 150 -12.58 -3.93 3.29
C ASN A 150 -12.60 -2.43 3.01
N TYR A 151 -12.21 -1.61 3.99
CA TYR A 151 -12.29 -0.16 3.84
C TYR A 151 -11.28 0.33 2.81
N ASN A 152 -11.80 1.07 1.83
CA ASN A 152 -11.01 1.96 1.01
C ASN A 152 -10.69 3.18 1.87
N ASP A 153 -9.40 3.37 2.19
CA ASP A 153 -8.70 4.65 2.05
C ASP A 153 -7.58 4.79 3.07
N ASP A 154 -6.39 4.42 2.63
CA ASP A 154 -5.23 5.28 2.77
C ASP A 154 -4.31 5.04 1.58
N TRP A 155 -3.29 5.86 1.44
CA TRP A 155 -2.20 5.64 0.51
C TRP A 155 -1.40 4.40 0.91
N THR A 156 -1.41 3.38 0.07
CA THR A 156 -0.65 2.15 0.30
C THR A 156 0.62 2.17 -0.55
N SER A 157 1.68 1.55 -0.05
CA SER A 157 2.86 1.30 -0.87
C SER A 157 2.52 0.26 -1.93
N TYR A 158 2.86 0.55 -3.18
CA TYR A 158 2.55 -0.36 -4.27
C TYR A 158 3.57 -1.50 -4.31
N TYR A 159 3.08 -2.73 -4.17
CA TYR A 159 3.85 -3.96 -4.34
C TYR A 159 3.22 -4.78 -5.48
N ALA A 160 3.97 -5.02 -6.55
CA ALA A 160 3.44 -5.66 -7.76
C ALA A 160 3.07 -7.14 -7.56
N ASP A 161 3.76 -7.83 -6.63
CA ASP A 161 3.64 -9.28 -6.45
C ASP A 161 2.61 -9.68 -5.39
N TYR A 162 1.91 -8.72 -4.78
CA TYR A 162 0.95 -8.98 -3.73
C TYR A 162 -0.49 -8.81 -4.24
N GLN A 163 -1.22 -9.91 -4.35
CA GLN A 163 -2.67 -9.89 -4.55
C GLN A 163 -3.36 -9.93 -3.18
N GLU A 164 -4.04 -8.84 -2.84
CA GLU A 164 -4.78 -8.75 -1.60
C GLU A 164 -5.95 -9.74 -1.60
N GLN A 165 -6.24 -10.30 -0.42
CA GLN A 165 -7.31 -11.27 -0.24
C GLN A 165 -8.36 -10.74 0.73
N LEU A 166 -9.62 -10.99 0.40
CA LEU A 166 -10.73 -10.90 1.33
C LEU A 166 -10.79 -12.20 2.12
N THR A 167 -10.79 -12.12 3.45
CA THR A 167 -10.95 -13.30 4.31
C THR A 167 -12.23 -13.24 5.12
N VAL A 168 -12.89 -14.37 5.25
CA VAL A 168 -14.05 -14.59 6.12
C VAL A 168 -13.74 -15.69 7.11
N ASN A 169 -14.12 -15.49 8.37
CA ASN A 169 -14.12 -16.53 9.39
C ASN A 169 -15.56 -16.98 9.61
N VAL A 170 -15.82 -18.27 9.43
CA VAL A 170 -17.14 -18.87 9.60
C VAL A 170 -17.08 -19.92 10.69
N VAL A 171 -18.03 -19.86 11.61
CA VAL A 171 -18.20 -20.84 12.68
C VAL A 171 -19.38 -21.74 12.33
N TYR A 172 -19.12 -23.03 12.19
CA TYR A 172 -20.12 -24.07 11.93
C TYR A 172 -20.33 -24.96 13.16
N SER A 173 -21.55 -25.49 13.33
CA SER A 173 -21.79 -26.69 14.13
C SER A 173 -21.16 -27.91 13.44
N MET A 174 -20.90 -28.96 14.22
CA MET A 174 -20.57 -30.30 13.70
C MET A 174 -21.63 -31.26 14.23
N ASN A 175 -22.06 -32.19 13.38
CA ASN A 175 -23.11 -33.17 13.69
C ASN A 175 -22.58 -34.60 13.64
#